data_AF-A0A5R2N3E6-F1
#
_entry.id   AF-A0A5R2N3E6-F1
#
_cell.length_a   1.000
_cell.length_b   1.000
_cell.length_c   1.000
_cell.angle_alpha   90.00
_cell.angle_beta   90.00
_cell.angle_gamma   90.00
#
_symmetry.space_group_name_H-M   'P 1'
#
loop_
_entity.id
_entity.type
_entity.pdbx_description
1 polymer ?
#
loop_
_entity_poly.entity_id
_entity_poly.type
_entity_poly.pdbx_seq_one_letter_code
_entity_poly.pdbx_strand_id
1 'polypeptide(L)'
;MEFDLKTIEALAPDQASLSAASKLTKRSNWPRLEKNEALTLMWGECQGSGSNPYRVVVDTGDHGYKCTCPSRKFPCKHSLALMWIAATVPTSFTPA
;
A
#
# COMPACT_ATOMS: atom_id res chain seq x y z
N MET A 1 12.49 6.09 7.21
CA MET A 1 12.87 4.81 6.58
C MET A 1 12.09 4.72 5.30
N GLU A 2 12.78 4.50 4.19
CA GLU A 2 12.14 4.30 2.89
C GLU A 2 11.91 2.80 2.72
N PHE A 3 10.74 2.39 2.24
CA PHE A 3 10.48 0.98 1.97
C PHE A 3 11.42 0.50 0.85
N ASP A 4 12.06 -0.66 1.03
CA ASP A 4 12.72 -1.37 -0.06
C ASP A 4 11.92 -2.62 -0.45
N LEU A 5 12.13 -3.11 -1.68
CA LEU A 5 11.40 -4.25 -2.22
C LEU A 5 11.64 -5.55 -1.43
N LYS A 6 12.81 -5.71 -0.81
CA LYS A 6 13.16 -6.89 -0.02
C LYS A 6 12.37 -6.94 1.28
N THR A 7 12.18 -5.78 1.92
CA THR A 7 11.35 -5.61 3.11
C THR A 7 9.89 -5.92 2.78
N ILE A 8 9.39 -5.41 1.64
CA ILE A 8 8.02 -5.69 1.18
C ILE A 8 7.81 -7.19 0.90
N GLU A 9 8.79 -7.85 0.26
CA GLU A 9 8.75 -9.30 0.04
C GLU A 9 8.75 -10.08 1.36
N ALA A 10 9.59 -9.68 2.33
CA ALA A 10 9.64 -10.32 3.65
C ALA A 10 8.35 -10.12 4.48
N LEU A 11 7.66 -8.98 4.28
CA LEU A 11 6.38 -8.70 4.91
C LEU A 11 5.22 -9.45 4.24
N ALA A 12 5.34 -9.86 2.98
CA ALA A 12 4.24 -10.52 2.28
C ALA A 12 3.93 -11.89 2.90
N PRO A 13 2.64 -12.21 3.14
CA PRO A 13 2.28 -13.48 3.78
C PRO A 13 2.49 -14.70 2.87
N ASP A 14 2.50 -14.47 1.55
CA ASP A 14 2.82 -15.47 0.53
C ASP A 14 3.09 -14.79 -0.81
N GLN A 15 3.67 -15.56 -1.74
CA GLN A 15 4.08 -15.03 -3.03
C GLN A 15 2.91 -14.67 -3.96
N ALA A 16 1.74 -15.28 -3.74
CA ALA A 16 0.52 -14.91 -4.45
C ALA A 16 0.02 -13.52 -4.04
N SER A 17 0.17 -13.15 -2.77
CA SER A 17 -0.20 -11.83 -2.25
C SER A 17 0.71 -10.73 -2.81
N LEU A 18 2.01 -10.99 -2.88
CA LEU A 18 2.97 -10.07 -3.51
C LEU A 18 2.72 -9.93 -5.03
N SER A 19 2.48 -11.05 -5.73
CA SER A 19 2.12 -11.03 -7.15
C SER A 19 0.81 -10.30 -7.44
N ALA A 20 -0.14 -10.33 -6.51
CA ALA A 20 -1.38 -9.57 -6.63
C ALA A 20 -1.16 -8.08 -6.31
N ALA A 21 -0.27 -7.76 -5.37
CA ALA A 21 0.10 -6.39 -5.01
C ALA A 21 0.78 -5.66 -6.17
N SER A 22 1.72 -6.32 -6.87
CA SER A 22 2.44 -5.71 -8.00
C SER A 22 1.49 -5.20 -9.09
N LYS A 23 0.40 -5.92 -9.36
CA LYS A 23 -0.65 -5.54 -10.34
C LYS A 23 -1.44 -4.30 -9.92
N LEU A 24 -1.47 -3.99 -8.62
CA LEU A 24 -2.21 -2.86 -8.06
C LEU A 24 -1.38 -1.58 -8.03
N THR A 25 -0.07 -1.62 -8.31
CA THR A 25 0.81 -0.44 -8.26
C THR A 25 0.51 0.65 -9.31
N LYS A 26 -0.32 0.34 -10.31
CA LYS A 26 -0.74 1.32 -11.33
C LYS A 26 -1.51 2.48 -10.69
N ARG A 27 -1.09 3.73 -10.94
CA ARG A 27 -1.73 4.95 -10.42
C ARG A 27 -3.24 5.01 -10.68
N SER A 28 -3.71 4.48 -11.82
CA SER A 28 -5.13 4.41 -12.19
C SER A 28 -6.00 3.63 -11.19
N ASN A 29 -5.41 2.73 -10.41
CA ASN A 29 -6.13 2.00 -9.36
C ASN A 29 -6.28 2.82 -8.08
N TRP A 30 -5.66 4.00 -7.98
CA TRP A 30 -5.59 4.75 -6.73
C TRP A 30 -6.19 6.15 -6.90
N PRO A 31 -7.51 6.37 -6.77
CA PRO A 31 -8.06 7.72 -6.84
C PRO A 31 -7.40 8.70 -5.84
N ARG A 32 -7.04 8.22 -4.65
CA ARG A 32 -6.23 8.96 -3.67
C ARG A 32 -4.96 8.22 -3.30
N LEU A 33 -3.88 8.98 -3.17
CA LEU A 33 -2.58 8.50 -2.76
C LEU A 33 -1.81 9.67 -2.14
N GLU A 34 -1.62 9.61 -0.82
CA GLU A 34 -1.18 10.75 -0.01
C GLU A 34 -0.18 10.29 1.05
N LYS A 35 0.76 11.17 1.41
CA LYS A 35 1.75 10.93 2.45
C LYS A 35 1.90 12.13 3.37
N ASN A 36 2.13 11.87 4.65
CA ASN A 36 2.50 12.88 5.63
C ASN A 36 3.79 12.45 6.34
N GLU A 37 4.86 13.19 6.09
CA GLU A 37 6.21 12.86 6.59
C GLU A 37 6.35 13.11 8.08
N ALA A 38 5.67 14.14 8.62
CA ALA A 38 5.72 14.46 10.05
C ALA A 38 5.04 13.38 10.92
N LEU A 39 3.97 12.77 10.40
CA LEU A 39 3.25 11.69 11.07
C LEU A 39 3.79 10.29 10.72
N THR A 40 4.79 10.17 9.84
CA THR A 40 5.28 8.89 9.30
C THR A 40 4.16 8.01 8.74
N LEU A 41 3.14 8.62 8.12
CA LEU A 41 1.98 7.92 7.58
C LEU A 41 1.87 8.11 6.08
N MET A 42 1.43 7.06 5.39
CA MET A 42 0.95 7.14 4.02
C MET A 42 -0.38 6.40 3.89
N TRP A 43 -1.25 6.89 3.02
CA TRP A 43 -2.54 6.28 2.78
C TRP A 43 -2.98 6.44 1.34
N GLY A 44 -3.97 5.64 0.97
CA GLY A 44 -4.58 5.71 -0.33
C GLY A 44 -5.91 4.98 -0.38
N GLU A 45 -6.61 5.23 -1.47
CA GLU A 45 -7.86 4.56 -1.80
C GLU A 45 -7.60 3.68 -3.02
N CYS A 46 -7.59 2.36 -2.85
CA CYS A 46 -7.42 1.42 -3.95
C CYS A 46 -8.78 1.01 -4.49
N GLN A 47 -9.03 1.29 -5.77
CA GLN A 47 -10.20 0.83 -6.49
C GLN A 47 -10.20 -0.71 -6.53
N GLY A 48 -11.19 -1.28 -5.86
CA GLY A 48 -11.42 -2.73 -5.82
C GLY A 48 -12.48 -3.16 -6.83
N SER A 49 -12.91 -4.41 -6.69
CA SER A 49 -14.03 -4.98 -7.46
C SER A 49 -15.41 -4.48 -7.03
N GLY A 50 -15.51 -3.73 -5.93
CA GLY A 50 -16.76 -3.13 -5.44
C GLY A 50 -16.90 -1.66 -5.82
N SER A 51 -18.06 -1.08 -5.52
CA SER A 51 -18.35 0.33 -5.81
C SER A 51 -17.54 1.32 -4.97
N ASN A 52 -17.17 0.94 -3.74
CA ASN A 52 -16.37 1.79 -2.85
C ASN A 52 -14.89 1.34 -2.87
N PRO A 53 -13.93 2.26 -3.02
CA PRO A 53 -12.52 1.91 -2.95
C PRO A 53 -12.13 1.46 -1.54
N TYR A 54 -11.13 0.58 -1.47
CA TYR A 54 -10.56 0.13 -0.19
C TYR A 54 -9.61 1.20 0.33
N ARG A 55 -9.85 1.65 1.56
CA ARG A 55 -8.97 2.59 2.25
C ARG A 55 -7.82 1.83 2.88
N VAL A 56 -6.61 2.30 2.65
CA VAL A 56 -5.36 1.67 3.08
C VAL A 56 -4.51 2.74 3.75
N VAL A 57 -3.95 2.43 4.90
CA VAL A 57 -2.95 3.25 5.59
C VAL A 57 -1.80 2.37 6.01
N VAL A 58 -0.59 2.90 5.91
CA VAL A 58 0.64 2.25 6.34
C VAL A 58 1.50 3.29 7.08
N ASP A 59 2.08 2.85 8.19
CA ASP A 59 3.09 3.58 8.94
C ASP A 59 4.47 3.27 8.35
N THR A 60 5.23 4.32 8.03
CA THR A 60 6.56 4.23 7.42
C THR A 60 7.69 4.14 8.45
N GLY A 61 7.37 4.29 9.74
CA GLY A 61 8.27 4.14 10.87
C GLY A 61 8.37 2.70 11.37
N ASP A 62 7.23 2.01 11.52
CA ASP A 62 7.17 0.65 12.08
C ASP A 62 6.56 -0.43 11.16
N HIS A 63 6.17 -0.05 9.94
CA HIS A 63 5.49 -0.91 8.97
C HIS A 63 4.11 -1.40 9.40
N GLY A 64 3.47 -0.76 10.38
CA GLY A 64 2.08 -0.98 10.74
C GLY A 64 1.15 -0.69 9.58
N TYR A 65 0.04 -1.43 9.47
CA TYR A 65 -0.89 -1.28 8.35
C TYR A 65 -2.33 -1.51 8.76
N LYS A 66 -3.25 -0.84 8.05
CA LYS A 66 -4.68 -1.09 8.13
C LYS A 66 -5.31 -0.95 6.76
N CYS A 67 -6.17 -1.89 6.41
CA CYS A 67 -6.89 -1.90 5.16
C CYS A 67 -8.36 -2.26 5.42
N THR A 68 -9.29 -1.61 4.72
CA THR A 68 -10.73 -1.91 4.84
C THR A 68 -11.18 -3.12 4.02
N CYS A 69 -10.28 -3.80 3.32
CA CYS A 69 -10.64 -4.97 2.51
C CYS A 69 -10.91 -6.22 3.38
N PRO A 70 -11.82 -7.13 2.97
CA PRO A 70 -12.19 -8.32 3.74
C PRO A 70 -11.15 -9.46 3.68
N SER A 71 -9.90 -9.16 3.28
CA SER A 71 -8.87 -10.18 3.13
C SER A 71 -8.50 -10.80 4.48
N ARG A 72 -8.24 -12.12 4.50
CA ARG A 72 -7.70 -12.84 5.67
C ARG A 72 -6.18 -13.02 5.62
N LYS A 73 -5.50 -12.38 4.66
CA LYS A 73 -4.04 -12.38 4.54
C LYS A 73 -3.51 -11.01 4.95
N PHE A 74 -2.54 -11.00 5.87
CA PHE A 74 -2.03 -9.79 6.50
C PHE A 74 -0.50 -9.80 6.46
N PRO A 75 0.14 -8.75 5.91
CA PRO A 75 -0.43 -7.63 5.17
C PRO A 75 -1.20 -8.07 3.91
N CYS A 76 -2.30 -7.38 3.62
CA CYS A 76 -3.08 -7.67 2.43
C CYS A 76 -2.40 -7.09 1.18
N LYS A 77 -2.79 -7.58 -0.02
CA LYS A 77 -2.26 -7.10 -1.30
C LYS A 77 -2.32 -5.57 -1.48
N HIS A 78 -3.32 -4.90 -0.91
CA HIS A 78 -3.45 -3.44 -1.04
C HIS A 78 -2.43 -2.70 -0.15
N SER A 79 -2.14 -3.22 1.04
CA SER A 79 -1.11 -2.66 1.93
C SER A 79 0.28 -2.85 1.33
N LEU A 80 0.56 -4.06 0.82
CA LEU A 80 1.79 -4.36 0.08
C LEU A 80 1.94 -3.47 -1.16
N ALA A 81 0.85 -3.24 -1.91
CA ALA A 81 0.89 -2.36 -3.07
C ALA A 81 1.17 -0.90 -2.69
N LEU A 82 0.60 -0.40 -1.59
CA LEU A 82 0.88 0.95 -1.10
C LEU A 82 2.36 1.12 -0.73
N MET A 83 2.93 0.15 0.02
CA MET A 83 4.36 0.10 0.33
C MET A 83 5.22 0.05 -0.93
N TRP A 84 4.81 -0.76 -1.92
CA TRP A 84 5.52 -0.88 -3.18
C TRP A 84 5.55 0.44 -3.95
N ILE A 85 4.43 1.14 -4.07
CA ILE A 85 4.39 2.44 -4.76
C ILE A 85 5.32 3.43 -4.05
N ALA A 86 5.37 3.42 -2.72
CA ALA A 86 6.29 4.27 -1.97
C ALA A 86 7.77 3.94 -2.24
N ALA A 87 8.09 2.65 -2.41
CA ALA A 87 9.45 2.19 -2.71
C ALA A 87 9.91 2.48 -4.14
N THR A 88 9.00 2.49 -5.14
CA THR A 88 9.39 2.56 -6.56
C THR A 88 8.99 3.85 -7.26
N VAL A 89 7.90 4.49 -6.84
CA VAL A 89 7.39 5.73 -7.45
C VAL A 89 6.91 6.70 -6.36
N PRO A 90 7.78 7.14 -5.43
CA PRO A 90 7.41 7.99 -4.31
C PRO A 90 6.80 9.35 -4.73
N THR A 91 7.11 9.81 -5.95
CA THR A 91 6.52 11.02 -6.56
C THR A 91 5.03 10.90 -6.88
N SER A 92 4.45 9.69 -6.81
CA SER A 92 3.01 9.48 -7.01
C SER A 92 2.15 9.99 -5.85
N PHE A 93 2.75 10.20 -4.67
CA PHE A 93 2.05 10.62 -3.47
C PHE A 93 1.94 12.13 -3.40
N THR A 94 0.74 12.62 -3.14
CA THR A 94 0.51 14.03 -2.79
C THR A 94 0.87 14.25 -1.32
N PRO A 95 1.56 15.35 -0.96
CA PRO A 95 1.72 15.74 0.44
C PRO A 95 0.34 16.06 1.06
N ALA A 96 0.12 15.57 2.27
CA ALA A 96 -1.10 15.81 3.04
C ALA A 96 -0.91 16.75 4.22
#